data_AF-A0A0T6B045-F1
#
_entry.id   AF-A0A0T6B045-F1
#
_cell.length_a   1.000
_cell.length_b   1.000
_cell.length_c   1.000
_cell.angle_alpha   90.00
_cell.angle_beta   90.00
_cell.angle_gamma   90.00
#
_symmetry.space_group_name_H-M   'P 1'
#
loop_
_entity.id
_entity.type
_entity.pdbx_description
1 polymer ?
#
loop_
_entity_poly.entity_id
_entity_poly.type
_entity_poly.pdbx_seq_one_letter_code
_entity_poly.pdbx_strand_id
1 'polypeptide(L)'
;MIYAQFFPQGANTSQYAHYVFNTLDQDHSGLISFEDFVQNLSILSRGSLDEKLRWTFNLYDINGDGYITREEMTDIVSAIYDLMGKLAEPCIDEDTVKEKVDRIFQKMDKNQDGVVTFEEFLECCHKDKDISTSMAVFDSSI
;
A
#
# COMPACT_ATOMS: atom_id res chain seq x y z
N MET A 1 22.47 -6.94 -0.79
CA MET A 1 21.70 -5.69 -0.81
C MET A 1 21.15 -5.48 -2.21
N ILE A 2 20.03 -6.12 -2.54
CA ILE A 2 19.48 -6.15 -3.92
C ILE A 2 18.50 -4.99 -4.15
N TYR A 3 17.85 -4.51 -3.08
CA TYR A 3 16.85 -3.44 -3.16
C TYR A 3 17.41 -2.07 -3.59
N ALA A 4 18.69 -1.78 -3.32
CA ALA A 4 19.29 -0.49 -3.66
C ALA A 4 19.49 -0.27 -5.18
N GLN A 5 19.40 -1.32 -6.00
CA GLN A 5 19.59 -1.24 -7.46
C GLN A 5 18.30 -0.94 -8.24
N PHE A 6 17.14 -1.06 -7.61
CA PHE A 6 15.85 -0.83 -8.27
C PHE A 6 15.33 0.61 -8.17
N PHE A 7 15.96 1.46 -7.35
CA PHE A 7 15.42 2.80 -7.07
C PHE A 7 16.35 3.94 -7.52
N PRO A 8 15.79 5.02 -8.11
CA PRO A 8 16.55 6.19 -8.52
C PRO A 8 17.22 6.85 -7.31
N GLN A 9 18.50 7.21 -7.48
CA GLN A 9 19.32 7.82 -6.43
C GLN A 9 18.67 9.11 -5.92
N GLY A 10 18.16 9.11 -4.68
CA GLY A 10 17.71 10.33 -3.98
C GLY A 10 16.31 10.30 -3.36
N ALA A 11 15.49 9.26 -3.60
CA ALA A 11 14.21 9.11 -2.92
C ALA A 11 14.37 8.54 -1.50
N ASN A 12 13.60 9.04 -0.53
CA ASN A 12 13.56 8.51 0.82
C ASN A 12 12.74 7.20 0.84
N THR A 13 13.28 6.20 0.16
CA THR A 13 12.72 4.85 -0.01
C THR A 13 12.59 4.10 1.31
N SER A 14 13.17 4.61 2.40
CA SER A 14 13.28 3.91 3.67
C SER A 14 11.93 3.61 4.32
N GLN A 15 10.94 4.50 4.23
CA GLN A 15 9.62 4.27 4.85
C GLN A 15 8.80 3.27 4.02
N TYR A 16 8.71 3.47 2.71
CA TYR A 16 7.99 2.54 1.85
C TYR A 16 8.62 1.14 1.87
N ALA A 17 9.95 1.04 1.81
CA ALA A 17 10.65 -0.22 1.93
C ALA A 17 10.39 -0.89 3.29
N HIS A 18 10.21 -0.11 4.37
CA HIS A 18 9.85 -0.65 5.68
C HIS A 18 8.45 -1.27 5.68
N TYR A 19 7.46 -0.61 5.07
CA TYR A 19 6.11 -1.16 4.95
C TYR A 19 6.04 -2.41 4.07
N VAL A 20 6.72 -2.39 2.92
CA VAL A 20 6.87 -3.58 2.08
C VAL A 20 7.58 -4.69 2.85
N PHE A 21 8.63 -4.38 3.59
CA PHE A 21 9.34 -5.38 4.40
C PHE A 21 8.43 -6.01 5.45
N ASN A 22 7.65 -5.19 6.17
CA ASN A 22 6.70 -5.68 7.18
C ASN A 22 5.62 -6.58 6.55
N THR A 23 5.15 -6.22 5.34
CA THR A 23 4.16 -7.02 4.60
C THR A 23 4.73 -8.37 4.15
N LEU A 24 6.03 -8.41 3.83
CA LEU A 24 6.73 -9.63 3.43
C LEU A 24 7.07 -10.53 4.64
N ASP A 25 7.34 -9.94 5.80
CA ASP A 25 7.65 -10.65 7.06
C ASP A 25 6.37 -11.05 7.80
N GLN A 26 5.64 -12.03 7.26
CA GLN A 26 4.35 -12.47 7.83
C GLN A 26 4.47 -13.03 9.26
N ASP A 27 5.62 -13.62 9.60
CA ASP A 27 5.87 -14.16 10.94
C ASP A 27 6.34 -13.08 11.94
N HIS A 28 6.46 -11.82 11.51
CA HIS A 28 6.96 -10.69 12.31
C HIS A 28 8.32 -11.01 12.98
N SER A 29 9.11 -11.83 12.31
CA SER A 29 10.40 -12.32 12.80
C SER A 29 11.50 -11.24 12.73
N GLY A 30 11.22 -10.14 12.03
CA GLY A 30 12.17 -9.10 11.65
C GLY A 30 13.10 -9.53 10.50
N LEU A 31 12.89 -10.72 9.91
CA LEU A 31 13.74 -11.31 8.89
C LEU A 31 12.89 -11.95 7.79
N ILE A 32 12.98 -11.44 6.55
CA ILE A 32 12.34 -12.09 5.41
C ILE A 32 13.12 -13.36 5.05
N SER A 33 12.48 -14.53 5.20
CA SER A 33 13.06 -15.78 4.72
C SER A 33 12.95 -15.88 3.20
N PHE A 34 13.82 -16.71 2.59
CA PHE A 34 13.75 -16.93 1.14
C PHE A 34 12.38 -17.49 0.70
N GLU A 35 11.75 -18.31 1.55
CA GLU A 35 10.40 -18.83 1.31
C GLU A 35 9.35 -17.70 1.26
N ASP A 36 9.36 -16.81 2.26
CA ASP A 36 8.44 -15.65 2.31
C ASP A 36 8.61 -14.76 1.07
N PHE A 37 9.87 -14.51 0.69
CA PHE A 37 10.18 -13.70 -0.48
C PHE A 37 9.65 -14.33 -1.78
N VAL A 38 9.87 -15.63 -1.98
CA VAL A 38 9.43 -16.35 -3.19
C VAL A 38 7.91 -16.49 -3.24
N GLN A 39 7.25 -16.72 -2.10
CA GLN A 39 5.79 -16.80 -2.03
C GLN A 39 5.14 -15.46 -2.39
N ASN A 40 5.59 -14.36 -1.77
CA ASN A 40 5.06 -13.03 -2.05
C ASN A 40 5.34 -12.59 -3.51
N LEU A 41 6.54 -12.84 -4.03
CA LEU A 41 6.83 -12.58 -5.44
C LEU A 41 5.99 -13.42 -6.40
N SER A 42 5.66 -14.66 -6.02
CA SER A 42 4.79 -15.51 -6.84
C SER A 42 3.38 -14.94 -6.91
N ILE A 43 2.87 -14.40 -5.80
CA ILE A 43 1.58 -13.70 -5.74
C ILE A 43 1.61 -12.40 -6.59
N LEU A 44 2.63 -11.57 -6.43
CA LEU A 44 2.79 -10.33 -7.20
C LEU A 44 2.92 -10.59 -8.71
N SER A 45 3.71 -11.60 -9.09
CA SER A 45 4.01 -11.91 -10.49
C SER A 45 2.88 -12.69 -11.18
N ARG A 46 2.33 -13.71 -10.51
CA ARG A 46 1.43 -14.72 -11.12
C ARG A 46 0.15 -14.98 -10.31
N GLY A 47 -0.03 -14.32 -9.18
CA GLY A 47 -1.24 -14.44 -8.37
C GLY A 47 -2.47 -13.94 -9.11
N SER A 48 -3.60 -14.50 -8.72
CA SER A 48 -4.93 -14.04 -9.10
C SER A 48 -5.17 -12.60 -8.63
N LEU A 49 -6.18 -11.93 -9.21
CA LEU A 49 -6.54 -10.58 -8.81
C LEU A 49 -6.87 -10.51 -7.32
N ASP A 50 -7.58 -11.52 -6.80
CA ASP A 50 -7.93 -11.63 -5.38
C ASP A 50 -6.70 -11.76 -4.46
N GLU A 51 -5.71 -12.56 -4.85
CA GLU A 51 -4.45 -12.68 -4.08
C GLU A 51 -3.66 -11.38 -4.09
N LYS A 52 -3.63 -10.67 -5.22
CA LYS A 52 -3.00 -9.34 -5.31
C LYS A 52 -3.72 -8.32 -4.45
N LEU A 53 -5.06 -8.28 -4.52
CA LEU A 53 -5.87 -7.39 -3.67
C LEU A 53 -5.66 -7.68 -2.19
N ARG A 54 -5.52 -8.94 -1.80
CA ARG A 54 -5.22 -9.32 -0.41
C ARG A 54 -3.82 -8.91 0.01
N TRP A 55 -2.84 -9.06 -0.87
CA TRP A 55 -1.49 -8.58 -0.61
C TRP A 55 -1.47 -7.04 -0.48
N THR A 56 -2.17 -6.33 -1.36
CA THR A 56 -2.34 -4.88 -1.27
C THR A 56 -3.04 -4.50 0.04
N PHE A 57 -4.10 -5.18 0.44
CA PHE A 57 -4.77 -4.92 1.71
C PHE A 57 -3.80 -5.03 2.90
N ASN A 58 -3.02 -6.11 2.95
CA ASN A 58 -2.00 -6.30 3.99
C ASN A 58 -0.88 -5.25 3.95
N LEU A 59 -0.59 -4.67 2.78
CA LEU A 59 0.36 -3.56 2.67
C LEU A 59 -0.21 -2.27 3.29
N TYR A 60 -1.53 -2.07 3.21
CA TYR A 60 -2.19 -0.92 3.83
C TYR A 60 -2.45 -1.10 5.32
N ASP A 61 -2.68 -2.32 5.77
CA ASP A 61 -2.84 -2.69 7.18
C ASP A 61 -1.46 -2.84 7.85
N ILE A 62 -0.94 -1.73 8.37
CA ILE A 62 0.42 -1.67 8.95
C ILE A 62 0.49 -2.48 10.24
N ASN A 63 -0.57 -2.44 11.05
CA ASN A 63 -0.59 -3.08 12.37
C ASN A 63 -0.99 -4.57 12.31
N GLY A 64 -1.56 -5.03 11.19
CA GLY A 64 -1.94 -6.43 10.95
C GLY A 64 -3.20 -6.88 11.69
N ASP A 65 -4.07 -5.97 12.12
CA ASP A 65 -5.31 -6.27 12.84
C ASP A 65 -6.47 -6.68 11.91
N GLY A 66 -6.26 -6.61 10.59
CA GLY A 66 -7.24 -6.93 9.57
C GLY A 66 -8.15 -5.76 9.20
N TYR A 67 -7.85 -4.55 9.65
CA TYR A 67 -8.61 -3.34 9.41
C TYR A 67 -7.69 -2.20 8.96
N ILE A 68 -8.06 -1.48 7.90
CA ILE A 68 -7.30 -0.30 7.49
C ILE A 68 -7.91 0.93 8.14
N THR A 69 -7.14 1.60 8.98
CA THR A 69 -7.52 2.88 9.58
C THR A 69 -7.14 4.05 8.68
N ARG A 70 -7.74 5.23 8.94
CA ARG A 70 -7.38 6.48 8.24
C ARG A 70 -5.91 6.85 8.43
N GLU A 71 -5.37 6.58 9.61
CA GLU A 71 -3.98 6.87 9.95
C GLU A 71 -3.06 6.01 9.08
N GLU A 72 -3.29 4.70 9.02
CA GLU A 72 -2.48 3.78 8.22
C GLU A 72 -2.55 4.08 6.72
N MET A 73 -3.73 4.40 6.20
CA MET A 73 -3.86 4.81 4.81
C MET A 73 -3.07 6.10 4.52
N THR A 74 -3.06 7.05 5.46
CA THR A 74 -2.29 8.29 5.34
C THR A 74 -0.79 8.01 5.34
N ASP A 75 -0.31 7.15 6.23
CA ASP A 75 1.10 6.77 6.35
C ASP A 75 1.63 6.10 5.08
N ILE A 76 0.87 5.16 4.51
CA ILE A 76 1.26 4.48 3.26
C ILE A 76 1.29 5.46 2.09
N VAL A 77 0.25 6.29 1.94
CA VAL A 77 0.18 7.26 0.86
C VAL A 77 1.30 8.28 0.97
N SER A 78 1.59 8.78 2.19
CA SER A 78 2.70 9.68 2.45
C SER A 78 4.05 9.06 2.07
N ALA A 79 4.29 7.81 2.49
CA ALA A 79 5.53 7.09 2.16
C ALA A 79 5.70 6.84 0.65
N ILE A 80 4.61 6.62 -0.09
CA ILE A 80 4.65 6.53 -1.56
C ILE A 80 4.99 7.88 -2.18
N TYR A 81 4.43 8.97 -1.67
CA TYR A 81 4.77 10.32 -2.14
C TYR A 81 6.25 10.66 -1.90
N ASP A 82 6.80 10.27 -0.75
CA ASP A 82 8.23 10.37 -0.44
C ASP A 82 9.10 9.49 -1.37
N LEU A 83 8.61 8.29 -1.72
CA LEU A 83 9.27 7.37 -2.66
C LEU A 83 9.29 7.91 -4.10
N MET A 84 8.19 8.46 -4.58
CA MET A 84 8.10 9.09 -5.90
C MET A 84 8.89 10.40 -5.99
N GLY A 85 9.35 10.92 -4.85
CA GLY A 85 10.37 11.95 -4.68
C GLY A 85 10.40 13.02 -5.75
N LYS A 86 9.66 14.13 -5.57
CA LYS A 86 9.80 15.38 -6.36
C LYS A 86 9.86 15.25 -7.90
N LEU A 87 9.49 14.12 -8.49
CA LEU A 87 9.40 13.93 -9.95
C LEU A 87 8.06 14.42 -10.51
N ALA A 88 7.07 14.61 -9.64
CA ALA A 88 5.99 15.56 -9.89
C ALA A 88 6.40 16.91 -9.29
N GLU A 89 6.21 17.99 -10.06
CA GLU A 89 6.43 19.40 -9.69
C GLU A 89 5.85 19.80 -8.30
N PRO A 90 6.27 20.97 -7.75
CA PRO A 90 6.58 21.17 -6.35
C PRO A 90 5.37 20.97 -5.42
N CYS A 91 5.65 20.38 -4.25
CA CYS A 91 4.83 20.52 -3.05
C CYS A 91 3.35 20.14 -3.26
N ILE A 92 3.05 18.85 -3.38
CA ILE A 92 1.72 18.39 -2.99
C ILE A 92 1.65 18.65 -1.48
N ASP A 93 0.84 19.62 -1.09
CA ASP A 93 0.63 20.01 0.29
C ASP A 93 0.13 18.78 1.08
N GLU A 94 0.59 18.59 2.31
CA GLU A 94 0.10 17.50 3.17
C GLU A 94 -1.43 17.51 3.27
N ASP A 95 -2.03 18.70 3.19
CA ASP A 95 -3.48 18.92 3.11
C ASP A 95 -4.11 18.24 1.88
N THR A 96 -3.46 18.30 0.71
CA THR A 96 -3.97 17.66 -0.53
C THR A 96 -3.91 16.13 -0.44
N VAL A 97 -2.87 15.59 0.22
CA VAL A 97 -2.76 14.15 0.48
C VAL A 97 -3.88 13.72 1.42
N LYS A 98 -4.08 14.46 2.51
CA LYS A 98 -5.10 14.18 3.51
C LYS A 98 -6.50 14.24 2.93
N GLU A 99 -6.83 15.28 2.14
CA GLU A 99 -8.13 15.37 1.45
C GLU A 99 -8.35 14.19 0.49
N LYS A 100 -7.30 13.74 -0.21
CA LYS A 100 -7.39 12.60 -1.13
C LYS A 100 -7.60 11.29 -0.37
N VAL A 101 -6.89 11.09 0.75
CA VAL A 101 -7.08 9.95 1.64
C VAL A 101 -8.49 9.97 2.23
N ASP A 102 -8.95 11.07 2.80
CA ASP A 102 -10.31 11.20 3.35
C ASP A 102 -11.38 10.88 2.29
N ARG A 103 -11.21 11.34 1.05
CA ARG A 103 -12.14 11.04 -0.04
C ARG A 103 -12.15 9.56 -0.44
N ILE A 104 -10.99 8.91 -0.46
CA ILE A 104 -10.88 7.48 -0.77
C ILE A 104 -11.45 6.66 0.39
N PHE A 105 -11.08 7.01 1.61
CA PHE A 105 -11.53 6.38 2.83
C PHE A 105 -13.04 6.43 2.96
N GLN A 106 -13.67 7.60 2.81
CA GLN A 106 -15.14 7.73 2.84
C GLN A 106 -15.87 6.94 1.74
N LYS A 107 -15.19 6.64 0.63
CA LYS A 107 -15.78 5.81 -0.43
C LYS A 107 -15.65 4.31 -0.13
N MET A 108 -14.59 3.92 0.58
CA MET A 108 -14.31 2.56 0.99
C MET A 108 -15.09 2.16 2.24
N ASP A 109 -15.05 3.00 3.27
CA ASP A 109 -15.79 2.86 4.53
C ASP A 109 -17.29 3.05 4.27
N LYS A 110 -18.00 1.95 4.04
CA LYS A 110 -19.42 1.95 3.68
C LYS A 110 -20.30 2.06 4.90
N ASN A 111 -19.89 1.41 5.98
CA ASN A 111 -20.63 1.38 7.23
C ASN A 111 -20.34 2.61 8.12
N GLN A 112 -19.34 3.43 7.75
CA GLN A 112 -18.89 4.62 8.48
C GLN A 112 -18.46 4.31 9.91
N ASP A 113 -17.89 3.12 10.13
CA ASP A 113 -17.38 2.71 11.44
C ASP A 113 -15.98 3.26 11.72
N GLY A 114 -15.35 3.91 10.72
CA GLY A 114 -14.04 4.52 10.82
C GLY A 114 -12.88 3.57 10.53
N VAL A 115 -13.17 2.35 10.06
CA VAL A 115 -12.19 1.38 9.57
C VAL A 115 -12.63 0.80 8.22
N VAL A 116 -11.68 0.31 7.42
CA VAL A 116 -11.99 -0.38 6.16
C VAL A 116 -11.66 -1.84 6.30
N THR A 117 -12.69 -2.68 6.23
CA THR A 117 -12.53 -4.14 6.25
C THR A 117 -12.10 -4.68 4.90
N PHE A 118 -11.54 -5.90 4.87
CA PHE A 118 -11.18 -6.56 3.60
C PHE A 118 -12.37 -6.74 2.65
N GLU A 119 -13.57 -6.98 3.19
CA GLU A 119 -14.80 -7.10 2.39
C GLU A 119 -15.19 -5.77 1.75
N GLU A 120 -15.13 -4.67 2.51
CA GLU A 120 -15.39 -3.32 1.99
C GLU A 120 -14.36 -2.90 0.96
N PHE A 121 -13.10 -3.24 1.19
CA PHE A 121 -12.01 -3.02 0.25
C PHE A 121 -12.27 -3.72 -1.10
N LEU A 122 -12.58 -5.01 -1.06
CA LEU A 122 -12.93 -5.80 -2.24
C LEU A 122 -14.15 -5.23 -2.96
N GLU A 123 -15.21 -4.93 -2.22
CA GLU A 123 -16.44 -4.38 -2.80
C GLU A 123 -16.17 -3.02 -3.47
N CYS A 124 -15.35 -2.18 -2.84
CA CYS A 124 -14.97 -0.87 -3.37
C CYS A 124 -14.13 -1.00 -4.64
N CYS A 125 -13.10 -1.87 -4.64
CA CYS A 125 -12.29 -2.15 -5.82
C CYS A 125 -13.11 -2.73 -6.99
N HIS A 126 -14.12 -3.56 -6.70
CA HIS A 126 -15.00 -4.10 -7.73
C HIS A 126 -16.01 -3.07 -8.28
N LYS A 127 -16.54 -2.18 -7.42
CA LYS A 127 -17.51 -1.16 -7.83
C LYS A 127 -16.88 0.05 -8.51
N ASP A 128 -15.72 0.50 -8.05
CA ASP A 128 -15.13 1.78 -8.44
C ASP A 128 -13.74 1.56 -9.07
N LYS A 129 -13.74 1.46 -10.42
CA LYS A 129 -12.52 1.20 -11.20
C LYS A 129 -11.47 2.30 -11.06
N ASP A 130 -11.88 3.54 -10.77
CA ASP A 130 -10.96 4.66 -10.54
C ASP A 130 -10.16 4.47 -9.24
N ILE A 131 -10.80 3.93 -8.19
CA ILE A 131 -10.13 3.59 -6.93
C ILE A 131 -9.20 2.41 -7.15
N SER A 132 -9.69 1.33 -7.78
CA SER A 132 -8.86 0.18 -8.12
C SER A 132 -7.63 0.57 -8.95
N THR A 133 -7.79 1.48 -9.93
CA THR A 133 -6.67 1.98 -10.73
C THR A 133 -5.73 2.84 -9.90
N SER A 134 -6.26 3.75 -9.07
CA SER A 134 -5.44 4.59 -8.19
C SER A 134 -4.59 3.74 -7.25
N MET A 135 -5.16 2.67 -6.69
CA MET A 135 -4.46 1.71 -5.85
C MET A 135 -3.47 0.84 -6.62
N ALA A 136 -3.84 0.37 -7.79
CA ALA A 136 -2.96 -0.41 -8.66
C ALA A 136 -1.78 0.40 -9.19
N VAL A 137 -1.92 1.73 -9.35
CA VAL A 137 -0.80 2.62 -9.69
C VAL A 137 0.26 2.65 -8.58
N PHE A 138 -0.18 2.54 -7.32
CA PHE A 138 0.72 2.41 -6.18
C PHE A 138 1.38 1.02 -6.08
N ASP A 139 0.71 -0.02 -6.59
CA ASP A 139 1.24 -1.40 -6.70
C ASP A 139 2.24 -1.56 -7.88
N SER A 140 1.96 -0.92 -9.02
CA SER A 140 2.76 -1.04 -10.26
C SER A 140 4.03 -0.18 -10.31
N SER A 141 4.33 0.53 -9.22
CA SER A 141 5.57 1.28 -9.04
C SER A 141 6.65 0.50 -8.27
N ILE A 142 6.38 -0.77 -7.90
CA ILE A 142 7.37 -1.74 -7.38
C ILE A 142 7.98 -2.56 -8.51
#